data_AF-A0A950H9Q7-F1
#
_entry.id   AF-A0A950H9Q7-F1
#
_cell.length_a   1.000
_cell.length_b   1.000
_cell.length_c   1.000
_cell.angle_alpha   90.00
_cell.angle_beta   90.00
_cell.angle_gamma   90.00
#
_symmetry.space_group_name_H-M   'P 1'
#
loop_
_entity.id
_entity.type
_entity.pdbx_description
1 polymer ?
#
loop_
_entity_poly.entity_id
_entity_poly.type
_entity_poly.pdbx_seq_one_letter_code
_entity_poly.pdbx_strand_id
1 'polypeptide(L)'
;MISWRSLPGSEVEVEGSVEFHQAAANRGTQIDSKVHYKATKQWLKALLPTILGRYPHFAVEQDLRRFKALLETGETPTTEGQPHGRRSQLVGLSRVIDPNQPRKPGSYERALEGARRRA
;
A
#
# COMPACT_ATOMS: atom_id res chain seq x y z
N MET A 1 1.93 -0.79 20.16
CA MET A 1 0.84 -0.76 19.17
C MET A 1 0.68 0.67 18.68
N ILE A 2 0.50 0.86 17.38
CA ILE A 2 0.14 2.14 16.76
C ILE A 2 -1.21 1.95 16.09
N SER A 3 -2.11 2.93 16.16
CA SER A 3 -3.42 2.87 15.49
C SER A 3 -3.73 4.19 14.79
N TRP A 4 -4.54 4.11 13.75
CA TRP A 4 -4.95 5.27 12.96
C TRP A 4 -6.38 5.12 12.46
N ARG A 5 -7.00 6.27 12.16
CA ARG A 5 -8.31 6.36 11.51
C ARG A 5 -8.31 7.58 10.59
N SER A 6 -9.01 7.47 9.47
CA SER A 6 -9.27 8.57 8.54
C SER A 6 -10.09 9.70 9.18
N LEU A 7 -9.85 10.92 8.75
CA LEU A 7 -10.61 12.09 9.21
C LEU A 7 -12.05 12.10 8.67
N PRO A 8 -12.99 12.78 9.36
CA PRO A 8 -14.35 12.99 8.87
C PRO A 8 -14.35 13.61 7.46
N GLY A 9 -15.23 13.12 6.58
CA GLY A 9 -15.31 13.59 5.20
C GLY A 9 -14.30 12.97 4.23
N SER A 10 -13.49 11.99 4.66
CA SER A 10 -12.65 11.21 3.75
C SER A 10 -13.50 10.40 2.78
N GLU A 11 -13.08 10.35 1.50
CA GLU A 11 -13.78 9.58 0.45
C GLU A 11 -13.83 8.07 0.75
N VAL A 12 -12.80 7.59 1.46
CA VAL A 12 -12.67 6.22 1.96
C VAL A 12 -12.47 6.28 3.47
N GLU A 13 -13.33 5.63 4.23
CA GLU A 13 -13.14 5.44 5.67
C GLU A 13 -12.14 4.30 5.87
N VAL A 14 -10.99 4.60 6.46
CA VAL A 14 -9.96 3.60 6.75
C VAL A 14 -9.56 3.72 8.20
N GLU A 15 -9.55 2.59 8.90
CA GLU A 15 -8.96 2.47 10.23
C GLU A 15 -8.02 1.29 10.26
N GLY A 16 -6.99 1.38 11.08
CA GLY A 16 -6.05 0.28 11.21
C GLY A 16 -5.21 0.36 12.46
N SER A 17 -4.55 -0.76 12.73
CA SER A 17 -3.58 -0.89 13.80
C SER A 17 -2.39 -1.72 13.35
N VAL A 18 -1.26 -1.45 13.98
CA VAL A 18 -0.04 -2.22 13.83
C VAL A 18 0.52 -2.59 15.20
N GLU A 19 0.82 -3.88 15.36
CA GLU A 19 1.43 -4.46 16.52
C GLU A 19 2.84 -4.94 16.16
N PHE A 20 3.77 -4.78 17.10
CA PHE A 20 5.17 -5.15 16.94
C PHE A 20 5.48 -6.23 17.97
N HIS A 21 5.99 -7.36 17.50
CA HIS A 21 6.34 -8.51 18.32
C HIS A 21 7.80 -8.86 18.09
N GLN A 22 8.46 -9.42 19.10
CA GLN A 22 9.78 -10.01 18.89
C GLN A 22 9.62 -11.28 18.04
N ALA A 23 10.37 -11.38 16.94
CA ALA A 23 10.34 -12.56 16.09
C ALA A 23 11.03 -13.74 16.79
N ALA A 24 10.58 -14.95 16.48
CA ALA A 24 11.18 -16.18 17.00
C ALA A 24 12.68 -16.25 16.70
N ALA A 25 13.42 -16.94 17.58
CA ALA A 25 14.87 -17.11 17.48
C ALA A 25 15.66 -15.79 17.35
N ASN A 26 15.14 -14.69 17.89
CA ASN A 26 15.75 -13.36 17.85
C ASN A 26 16.09 -12.89 16.42
N ARG A 27 15.27 -13.25 15.44
CA ARG A 27 15.47 -12.96 14.01
C ARG A 27 14.98 -11.56 13.58
N GLY A 28 14.60 -10.72 14.54
CA GLY A 28 14.13 -9.36 14.31
C GLY A 28 12.75 -9.10 14.89
N THR A 29 11.93 -8.32 14.18
CA THR A 29 10.60 -7.89 14.60
C THR A 29 9.54 -8.43 13.65
N GLN A 30 8.52 -9.08 14.19
CA GLN A 30 7.31 -9.41 13.47
C GLN A 30 6.32 -8.25 13.60
N ILE A 31 5.69 -7.90 12.48
CA ILE A 31 4.76 -6.79 12.41
C ILE A 31 3.41 -7.33 11.94
N ASP A 32 2.42 -7.22 12.82
CA ASP A 32 1.06 -7.60 12.51
C ASP A 32 0.24 -6.34 12.21
N SER A 33 -0.29 -6.24 10.99
CA SER A 33 -1.10 -5.10 10.54
C SER A 33 -2.54 -5.53 10.31
N LYS A 34 -3.48 -4.80 10.92
CA LYS A 34 -4.92 -4.98 10.72
C LYS A 34 -5.48 -3.69 10.14
N VAL A 35 -6.10 -3.77 8.97
CA VAL A 35 -6.68 -2.60 8.29
C VAL A 35 -8.10 -2.91 7.89
N HIS A 36 -9.02 -2.05 8.30
CA HIS A 36 -10.43 -2.10 7.96
C HIS A 36 -10.74 -0.97 6.99
N TYR A 37 -11.24 -1.36 5.82
CA TYR A 37 -11.70 -0.43 4.80
C TYR A 37 -13.22 -0.38 4.82
N LYS A 38 -13.78 0.79 5.08
CA LYS A 38 -15.20 1.04 4.91
C LYS A 38 -15.44 1.93 3.69
N ALA A 39 -16.27 1.34 2.85
CA ALA A 39 -16.55 1.73 1.51
C ALA A 39 -17.80 2.62 1.46
N THR A 40 -17.70 3.88 1.04
CA THR A 40 -18.90 4.68 0.76
C THR A 40 -19.62 4.17 -0.51
N LYS A 41 -20.87 4.55 -0.78
CA LYS A 41 -21.55 4.09 -2.01
C LYS A 41 -20.99 4.74 -3.29
N GLN A 42 -20.26 5.85 -3.17
CA GLN A 42 -19.77 6.66 -4.29
C GLN A 42 -18.58 5.99 -5.01
N TRP A 43 -17.56 5.54 -4.27
CA TRP A 43 -16.37 4.89 -4.84
C TRP A 43 -16.68 3.46 -5.36
N LEU A 44 -17.68 2.78 -4.77
CA LEU A 44 -18.08 1.43 -5.17
C LEU A 44 -18.58 1.35 -6.62
N LYS A 45 -19.02 2.47 -7.20
CA LYS A 45 -19.44 2.55 -8.61
C LYS A 45 -18.27 2.54 -9.60
N ALA A 46 -17.07 2.97 -9.16
CA ALA A 46 -15.90 3.08 -10.02
C ALA A 46 -15.07 1.79 -10.09
N LEU A 47 -15.27 0.86 -9.15
CA LEU A 47 -14.46 -0.34 -9.02
C LEU A 47 -15.36 -1.58 -8.85
N LEU A 48 -15.09 -2.65 -9.61
CA LEU A 48 -15.82 -3.91 -9.50
C LEU A 48 -15.62 -4.53 -8.10
N PRO A 49 -16.66 -5.06 -7.43
CA PRO A 49 -16.57 -5.63 -6.09
C PRO A 49 -15.46 -6.70 -5.93
N THR A 50 -15.21 -7.51 -6.96
CA THR A 50 -14.15 -8.53 -6.96
C THR A 50 -12.74 -7.92 -6.95
N ILE A 51 -12.56 -6.79 -7.63
CA ILE A 51 -11.31 -6.03 -7.62
C ILE A 51 -11.15 -5.36 -6.24
N LEU A 52 -12.23 -4.81 -5.69
CA LEU A 52 -12.24 -4.17 -4.37
C LEU A 52 -11.95 -5.10 -3.20
N GLY A 53 -12.28 -6.39 -3.27
CA GLY A 53 -11.92 -7.34 -2.21
C GLY A 53 -10.45 -7.74 -2.26
N ARG A 54 -9.93 -8.01 -3.47
CA ARG A 54 -8.55 -8.49 -3.67
C ARG A 54 -7.52 -7.36 -3.60
N TYR A 55 -7.86 -6.18 -4.10
CA TYR A 55 -6.93 -5.06 -4.23
C TYR A 55 -6.43 -4.48 -2.89
N PRO A 56 -7.27 -4.26 -1.86
CA PRO A 56 -6.81 -3.70 -0.58
C PRO A 56 -5.94 -4.68 0.20
N HIS A 57 -6.30 -5.97 0.24
CA HIS A 57 -5.46 -6.99 0.87
C HIS A 57 -4.10 -7.07 0.19
N PHE A 58 -4.10 -7.14 -1.15
CA PHE A 58 -2.88 -7.20 -1.92
C PHE A 58 -2.04 -5.92 -1.80
N ALA A 59 -2.67 -4.74 -1.73
CA ALA A 59 -1.98 -3.47 -1.53
C ALA A 59 -1.28 -3.40 -0.17
N VAL A 60 -1.96 -3.79 0.92
CA VAL A 60 -1.37 -3.84 2.27
C VAL A 60 -0.22 -4.83 2.32
N GLU A 61 -0.38 -6.02 1.73
CA GLU A 61 0.68 -7.03 1.68
C GLU A 61 1.92 -6.53 0.93
N GLN A 62 1.73 -5.80 -0.18
CA GLN A 62 2.84 -5.18 -0.90
C GLN A 62 3.49 -4.02 -0.15
N ASP A 63 2.70 -3.20 0.55
CA ASP A 63 3.24 -2.15 1.41
C ASP A 63 4.10 -2.73 2.54
N LEU A 64 3.69 -3.85 3.14
CA LEU A 64 4.51 -4.56 4.14
C LEU A 64 5.79 -5.14 3.54
N ARG A 65 5.74 -5.73 2.34
CA ARG A 65 6.94 -6.22 1.63
C ARG A 65 7.94 -5.09 1.35
N ARG A 66 7.46 -3.96 0.83
CA ARG A 66 8.30 -2.79 0.57
C ARG A 66 8.88 -2.22 1.86
N PHE A 67 8.06 -2.12 2.90
CA PHE A 67 8.51 -1.64 4.20
C PHE A 67 9.61 -2.54 4.79
N LYS A 68 9.43 -3.87 4.74
CA LYS A 68 10.45 -4.83 5.14
C LYS A 68 11.75 -4.64 4.37
N ALA A 69 11.68 -4.57 3.04
CA ALA A 69 12.87 -4.37 2.20
C ALA A 69 13.57 -3.05 2.54
N LEU A 70 12.81 -1.95 2.66
CA LEU A 70 13.36 -0.64 3.02
C LEU A 70 14.06 -0.68 4.38
N LEU A 71 13.48 -1.34 5.38
CA LEU A 71 14.11 -1.45 6.70
C LEU A 71 15.34 -2.35 6.72
N GLU A 72 15.34 -3.43 5.93
CA GLU A 72 16.42 -4.43 5.94
C GLU A 72 17.59 -4.07 5.05
N THR A 73 17.34 -3.40 3.92
CA THR A 73 18.37 -3.10 2.90
C THR A 73 18.56 -1.62 2.64
N GLY A 74 17.70 -0.75 3.19
CA GLY A 74 17.72 0.69 2.91
C GLY A 74 17.11 1.05 1.55
N GLU A 75 16.59 0.09 0.79
CA GLU A 75 16.09 0.30 -0.57
C GLU A 75 14.75 -0.41 -0.78
N THR A 76 13.91 0.11 -1.67
CA THR A 76 12.71 -0.59 -2.15
C THR A 76 13.00 -1.23 -3.50
N PRO A 77 12.90 -2.57 -3.64
CA PRO A 77 13.16 -3.26 -4.91
C PRO A 77 12.29 -2.71 -6.03
N THR A 78 12.90 -2.46 -7.20
CA THR A 78 12.23 -1.95 -8.39
C THR A 78 12.64 -2.71 -9.64
N THR A 79 11.70 -2.84 -10.58
CA THR A 79 11.96 -3.34 -11.93
C THR A 79 11.90 -2.21 -12.97
N GLU A 80 11.73 -0.96 -12.55
CA GLU A 80 11.83 0.19 -13.45
C GLU A 80 13.23 0.28 -14.07
N GLY A 81 13.28 0.59 -15.36
CA GLY A 81 14.52 0.65 -16.13
C GLY A 81 15.13 -0.70 -16.52
N GLN A 82 14.59 -1.82 -16.02
CA GLN A 82 15.08 -3.16 -16.38
C GLN A 82 14.61 -3.56 -17.80
N PRO A 83 15.48 -4.20 -18.61
CA PRO A 83 15.10 -4.76 -19.89
C PRO A 83 13.96 -5.77 -19.72
N HIS A 84 12.97 -5.72 -20.62
CA HIS A 84 11.85 -6.64 -20.63
C HIS A 84 11.47 -6.98 -22.06
N GLY A 85 11.02 -8.23 -22.30
CA GLY A 85 10.53 -8.66 -23.60
C GLY A 85 9.25 -7.93 -24.02
N ARG A 86 8.88 -8.03 -25.31
CA ARG A 86 7.67 -7.43 -25.87
C ARG A 86 6.44 -7.99 -25.12
N ARG A 87 5.80 -7.15 -24.31
CA ARG A 87 4.55 -7.51 -23.60
C ARG A 87 3.35 -7.28 -24.52
N SER A 88 2.33 -8.12 -24.40
CA SER A 88 1.02 -7.87 -25.01
C SER A 88 0.49 -6.50 -24.54
N GLN A 89 -0.21 -5.77 -25.41
CA GLN A 89 -0.79 -4.46 -25.10
C GLN A 89 -1.69 -4.52 -23.84
N LEU A 90 -2.36 -5.66 -23.63
CA LEU A 90 -3.22 -5.92 -22.47
C LEU A 90 -2.41 -5.99 -21.16
N VAL A 91 -1.20 -6.57 -21.19
CA VAL A 91 -0.25 -6.58 -20.07
C VAL A 91 0.45 -5.23 -19.90
N GLY A 92 0.57 -4.46 -20.98
CA GLY A 92 1.01 -3.05 -20.91
C GLY A 92 0.03 -2.20 -20.11
N LEU A 93 -1.27 -2.35 -20.37
CA LEU A 93 -2.35 -1.65 -19.65
C LEU A 93 -2.47 -2.07 -18.19
N SER A 94 -2.13 -3.31 -17.83
CA SER A 94 -2.19 -3.77 -16.45
C SER A 94 -1.21 -3.05 -15.52
N ARG A 95 -0.16 -2.39 -16.05
CA ARG A 95 0.76 -1.56 -15.24
C ARG A 95 0.02 -0.49 -14.45
N VAL A 96 -1.04 0.11 -15.00
CA VAL A 96 -1.80 1.20 -14.34
C VAL A 96 -2.52 0.69 -13.08
N ILE A 97 -2.82 -0.61 -13.02
CA ILE A 97 -3.53 -1.26 -11.92
C ILE A 97 -2.55 -2.08 -11.06
N ASP A 98 -1.27 -2.18 -11.46
CA ASP A 98 -0.25 -2.96 -10.76
C ASP A 98 0.18 -2.26 -9.47
N PRO A 99 -0.19 -2.78 -8.29
CA PRO A 99 0.20 -2.19 -7.02
C PRO A 99 1.65 -2.52 -6.63
N ASN A 100 2.37 -3.31 -7.46
CA ASN A 100 3.81 -3.48 -7.37
C ASN A 100 4.58 -2.34 -8.03
N GLN A 101 3.90 -1.35 -8.64
CA GLN A 101 4.62 -0.19 -9.15
C GLN A 101 5.43 0.45 -8.01
N PRO A 102 6.72 0.75 -8.28
CA PRO A 102 7.54 1.48 -7.33
C PRO A 102 6.85 2.82 -7.01
N ARG A 103 6.72 3.12 -5.72
CA ARG A 103 6.27 4.45 -5.29
C ARG A 103 7.38 5.42 -5.70
N LYS A 104 7.03 6.46 -6.47
CA LYS A 104 8.00 7.47 -6.89
C LYS A 104 8.69 8.10 -5.66
N PRO A 105 10.01 8.32 -5.68
CA PRO A 105 10.70 9.05 -4.62
C PRO A 105 10.01 10.38 -4.29
N GLY A 106 9.88 10.70 -2.99
CA GLY A 106 9.18 11.90 -2.51
C GLY A 106 7.65 11.82 -2.56
N SER A 107 7.04 10.68 -2.90
CA SER A 107 5.58 10.51 -2.81
C SER A 107 5.07 10.60 -1.38
N TYR A 108 5.85 10.09 -0.42
CA TYR A 108 5.50 10.13 1.00
C TYR A 108 5.54 11.55 1.55
N GLU A 109 6.57 12.33 1.21
CA GLU A 109 6.70 13.73 1.61
C GLU A 109 5.51 14.55 1.09
N ARG A 110 5.17 14.42 -0.20
CA ARG A 110 3.98 15.06 -0.78
C ARG A 110 2.67 14.64 -0.12
N ALA A 111 2.54 13.35 0.23
CA ALA A 111 1.37 12.85 0.94
C ALA A 111 1.28 13.44 2.37
N LEU A 112 2.40 13.51 3.09
CA LEU A 112 2.49 14.07 4.43
C LEU A 112 2.24 15.59 4.43
N GLU A 113 2.77 16.33 3.47
CA GLU A 113 2.47 17.75 3.28
C GLU A 113 0.99 18.00 2.99
N GLY A 114 0.40 17.19 2.11
CA GLY A 114 -1.03 17.26 1.81
C GLY A 114 -1.92 16.88 2.99
N ALA A 115 -1.46 16.01 3.89
CA ALA A 115 -2.15 15.69 5.14
C ALA A 115 -2.04 16.84 6.15
N ARG A 116 -0.86 17.44 6.31
CA ARG A 116 -0.63 18.60 7.20
C ARG A 116 -1.43 19.84 6.79
N ARG A 117 -1.65 20.07 5.49
CA ARG A 117 -2.49 21.18 4.99
C ARG A 117 -3.99 20.99 5.25
N ARG A 118 -4.43 19.77 5.60
CA ARG A 118 -5.84 19.42 5.83
C ARG A 118 -6.17 19.18 7.30
N ALA A 119 -5.18 19.27 8.18
CA ALA A 119 -5.33 19.28 9.63
C ALA A 119 -5.36 20.72 10.13
#